data_AF-A0A6G0W453-F1
#
_entry.id   AF-A0A6G0W453-F1
#
_cell.length_a   1.000
_cell.length_b   1.000
_cell.length_c   1.000
_cell.angle_alpha   90.00
_cell.angle_beta   90.00
_cell.angle_gamma   90.00
#
_symmetry.space_group_name_H-M   'P 1'
#
loop_
_entity.id
_entity.type
_entity.pdbx_description
1 polymer ?
#
loop_
_entity_poly.entity_id
_entity_poly.type
_entity_poly.pdbx_seq_one_letter_code
_entity_poly.pdbx_strand_id
1 'polypeptide(L)' 'MKLKKDSSYYYQVQGQLKITKRKVCYFFVYSEHWLHYDVVEFDENFWCSKMETQLETFYTECLFPELVRLK' A
#
# COMPACT_ATOMS: atom_id res chain seq x y z
N MET A 1 8.17 17.69 -3.93
CA MET A 1 8.32 16.32 -4.48
C MET A 1 6.94 15.64 -4.46
N LYS A 2 6.63 14.74 -5.41
CA LYS A 2 5.42 13.91 -5.32
C LYS A 2 5.80 12.44 -5.23
N LEU A 3 5.03 11.66 -4.48
CA LEU A 3 5.22 10.22 -4.37
C LEU A 3 4.92 9.56 -5.72
N LYS A 4 5.88 8.78 -6.24
CA LYS A 4 5.71 8.09 -7.53
C LYS A 4 4.77 6.90 -7.39
N LYS A 5 3.77 6.78 -8.26
CA LYS A 5 2.73 5.73 -8.20
C LYS A 5 3.27 4.30 -8.38
N ASP A 6 4.39 4.16 -9.05
CA ASP A 6 5.12 2.90 -9.28
C ASP A 6 6.10 2.54 -8.17
N SER A 7 6.26 3.39 -7.14
CA SER A 7 7.15 3.11 -6.01
C SER A 7 6.50 2.19 -4.98
N SER A 8 7.31 1.35 -4.31
CA SER A 8 6.86 0.48 -3.21
C SER A 8 6.18 1.25 -2.08
N TYR A 9 6.60 2.50 -1.82
CA TYR A 9 5.98 3.37 -0.83
C TYR A 9 4.53 3.74 -1.20
N TYR A 10 4.23 3.94 -2.49
CA TYR A 10 2.86 4.22 -2.92
C TYR A 10 1.95 3.00 -2.70
N TYR A 11 2.41 1.79 -3.03
CA TYR A 11 1.70 0.55 -2.71
C TYR A 11 1.44 0.41 -1.21
N GLN A 12 2.43 0.71 -0.37
CA GLN A 12 2.28 0.66 1.08
C GLN A 12 1.19 1.64 1.57
N VAL A 13 1.23 2.89 1.12
CA VAL A 13 0.25 3.92 1.50
C VAL A 13 -1.16 3.54 1.04
N GLN A 14 -1.33 3.09 -0.21
CA GLN A 14 -2.64 2.67 -0.73
C GLN A 14 -3.22 1.50 0.07
N GLY A 15 -2.40 0.52 0.44
CA GLY A 15 -2.82 -0.59 1.29
C GLY A 15 -3.25 -0.14 2.68
N GLN A 16 -2.47 0.74 3.32
CA GLN A 16 -2.82 1.30 4.63
C GLN A 16 -4.13 2.08 4.58
N LEU A 17 -4.34 2.90 3.56
CA LEU A 17 -5.58 3.66 3.36
C LEU A 17 -6.80 2.74 3.19
N LYS A 18 -6.69 1.69 2.37
CA LYS A 18 -7.76 0.70 2.19
C LYS A 18 -8.13 0.01 3.49
N ILE A 19 -7.13 -0.55 4.20
CA ILE A 19 -7.35 -1.32 5.43
C ILE A 19 -7.98 -0.45 6.52
N THR A 20 -7.49 0.77 6.69
CA THR A 20 -7.97 1.71 7.72
C THR A 20 -9.23 2.48 7.31
N LYS A 21 -9.73 2.27 6.10
CA LYS A 21 -10.86 3.02 5.50
C LYS A 21 -10.66 4.54 5.54
N ARG A 22 -9.41 4.98 5.41
CA ARG A 22 -9.04 6.40 5.34
C ARG A 22 -8.94 6.84 3.89
N LYS A 23 -9.21 8.12 3.64
CA LYS A 23 -9.18 8.69 2.29
C LYS A 23 -7.84 9.33 1.94
N VAL A 24 -7.05 9.73 2.95
CA VAL A 24 -5.86 10.56 2.79
C VAL A 24 -4.76 10.13 3.76
N CYS A 25 -3.52 10.12 3.29
CA CYS A 25 -2.30 9.96 4.06
C CYS A 25 -1.38 11.16 3.82
N TYR A 26 -0.82 11.72 4.89
CA TYR A 26 0.25 12.71 4.81
C TYR A 26 1.59 11.96 4.82
N PHE A 27 2.24 11.88 3.67
CA PHE A 27 3.49 11.17 3.49
C PHE A 27 4.66 12.12 3.70
N PHE A 28 5.32 12.03 4.86
CA PHE A 28 6.45 12.87 5.21
C PHE A 28 7.79 12.24 4.80
N VAL A 29 8.67 13.05 4.23
CA VAL A 29 10.08 12.74 3.98
C VAL A 29 10.91 13.77 4.72
N TYR A 30 11.81 13.27 5.56
CA TYR A 30 12.65 14.10 6.42
C TYR A 30 14.13 13.79 6.19
N SER A 31 14.93 14.84 6.18
CA SER A 31 16.38 14.83 6.38
C SER A 31 16.74 15.99 7.31
N GLU A 32 17.97 15.99 7.85
CA GLU A 32 18.41 17.01 8.81
C GLU A 32 18.27 18.47 8.31
N HIS A 33 18.30 18.67 7.00
CA HIS A 33 18.18 20.00 6.37
C HIS A 33 16.85 20.25 5.68
N TRP A 34 15.98 19.24 5.58
CA TRP A 34 14.79 19.35 4.75
C TRP A 34 13.63 18.48 5.24
N LEU A 35 12.45 19.10 5.30
CA LEU A 35 11.19 18.43 5.57
C LEU A 35 10.24 18.69 4.40
N HIS A 36 9.63 17.63 3.91
CA HIS A 36 8.62 17.70 2.87
C HIS A 36 7.51 16.71 3.15
N TYR A 37 6.31 17.06 2.73
CA TYR A 37 5.20 16.12 2.75
C TYR A 37 4.45 16.13 1.42
N ASP A 38 3.88 14.98 1.10
CA ASP A 38 2.92 14.83 0.02
C ASP A 38 1.58 14.35 0.59
N VAL A 39 0.48 14.79 -0.02
CA VAL A 39 -0.86 14.36 0.37
C VAL A 39 -1.30 13.29 -0.62
N VAL A 40 -1.34 12.05 -0.15
CA VAL A 40 -1.68 10.89 -0.97
C VAL A 40 -3.12 10.49 -0.69
N GLU A 41 -3.95 10.53 -1.71
CA GLU A 41 -5.34 10.09 -1.63
C GLU A 41 -5.47 8.60 -1.96
N PHE A 42 -6.48 7.95 -1.40
CA PHE A 42 -6.82 6.59 -1.78
C PHE A 42 -7.28 6.54 -3.24
N ASP A 43 -6.66 5.67 -4.03
CA ASP A 43 -6.92 5.50 -5.45
C ASP A 43 -7.56 4.12 -5.66
N GLU A 44 -8.89 4.10 -5.71
CA GLU A 44 -9.68 2.87 -5.84
C GLU A 44 -9.35 2.12 -7.13
N ASN A 45 -9.15 2.84 -8.24
CA ASN A 45 -8.79 2.24 -9.51
C ASN A 45 -7.42 1.57 -9.43
N PHE A 46 -6.45 2.22 -8.77
CA PHE A 46 -5.15 1.61 -8.52
C PHE A 46 -5.25 0.36 -7.62
N TRP A 47 -6.04 0.41 -6.55
CA TRP A 47 -6.28 -0.73 -5.68
C TRP A 47 -6.81 -1.95 -6.46
N CYS A 48 -7.93 -1.76 -7.16
CA CYS A 48 -8.61 -2.84 -7.87
C CYS A 48 -7.76 -3.37 -9.03
N SER A 49 -7.06 -2.50 -9.77
CA SER A 49 -6.31 -2.91 -10.97
C SER A 49 -4.88 -3.40 -10.70
N LYS A 50 -4.26 -2.99 -9.58
CA LYS A 50 -2.84 -3.28 -9.29
C LYS A 50 -2.60 -4.05 -8.01
N MET A 51 -3.48 -4.03 -7.02
CA MET A 51 -3.18 -4.59 -5.70
C MET A 51 -4.04 -5.80 -5.34
N GLU A 52 -5.37 -5.66 -5.47
CA GLU A 52 -6.34 -6.59 -4.89
C GLU A 52 -6.11 -8.05 -5.34
N THR A 53 -6.08 -8.30 -6.65
CA THR A 53 -5.87 -9.64 -7.18
C THR A 53 -4.54 -10.25 -6.75
N GLN A 54 -3.45 -9.47 -6.74
CA GLN A 54 -2.12 -9.98 -6.37
C GLN A 54 -2.06 -10.37 -4.88
N LEU A 55 -2.70 -9.57 -4.01
CA LEU A 55 -2.78 -9.84 -2.58
C LEU A 55 -3.65 -11.06 -2.29
N GLU A 56 -4.77 -11.20 -2.99
CA GLU A 56 -5.66 -12.35 -2.88
C GLU A 56 -4.94 -13.64 -3.28
N THR A 57 -4.33 -13.66 -4.47
CA THR A 57 -3.53 -14.79 -4.96
C THR A 57 -2.41 -15.14 -3.99
N PHE A 58 -1.66 -14.15 -3.50
CA PHE A 58 -0.60 -14.41 -2.53
C PHE A 58 -1.15 -15.05 -1.24
N TYR A 59 -2.28 -14.55 -0.73
CA TYR A 59 -2.90 -15.12 0.46
C TYR A 59 -3.39 -16.56 0.20
N THR A 60 -4.15 -16.80 -0.85
CA THR A 60 -4.83 -18.08 -1.10
C THR A 60 -3.91 -19.18 -1.60
N GLU A 61 -2.98 -18.84 -2.50
CA GLU A 61 -2.14 -19.83 -3.19
C GLU A 61 -0.77 -20.02 -2.54
N CYS A 62 -0.24 -18.99 -1.86
CA CYS A 62 1.08 -19.06 -1.24
C CYS A 62 1.01 -19.18 0.29
N LEU A 63 0.36 -18.24 0.95
CA LEU A 63 0.40 -18.16 2.41
C LEU A 63 -0.52 -19.18 3.09
N PHE A 64 -1.76 -19.30 2.60
CA PHE A 64 -2.79 -20.13 3.21
C PHE A 64 -2.44 -21.63 3.27
N PRO A 65 -1.89 -22.27 2.21
CA PRO A 65 -1.50 -23.68 2.28
C PRO A 65 -0.43 -23.95 3.35
N GLU A 66 0.52 -23.02 3.51
CA GLU A 66 1.57 -23.11 4.52
C GLU A 66 0.98 -22.95 5.94
N LEU A 67 0.02 -22.05 6.14
CA LEU A 67 -0.66 -21.86 7.42
C LEU A 67 -1.48 -23.09 7.84
N VAL A 68 -2.13 -23.77 6.89
CA VAL A 68 -2.89 -25.00 7.17
C VAL A 68 -1.97 -26.17 7.44
N ARG A 69 -0.84 -26.30 6.73
CA ARG A 69 0.14 -27.38 6.94
C ARG A 69 0.82 -27.31 8.32
N LEU A 70 0.91 -26.11 8.90
CA LEU A 70 1.51 -25.87 10.22
C LEU A 70 0.56 -26.19 11.40
N LYS A 71 -0.71 -26.53 11.13
CA LYS A 71 -1.66 -27.02 12.13
C LYS A 71 -1.77 -28.55 12.09
#